data_AF-A0A821KIS5-F1
#
_entry.id   AF-A0A821KIS5-F1
#
_cell.length_a   1.000
_cell.length_b   1.000
_cell.length_c   1.000
_cell.angle_alpha   90.00
_cell.angle_beta   90.00
_cell.angle_gamma   90.00
#
_symmetry.space_group_name_H-M   'P 1'
#
loop_
_entity.id
_entity.type
_entity.pdbx_description
1 polymer ?
#
loop_
_entity_poly.entity_id
_entity_poly.type
_entity_poly.pdbx_seq_one_letter_code
_entity_poly.pdbx_strand_id
1 'polypeptide(L)'
;MKILTNYTNQQNYEKLVLTIRNRIQHRITLLQLKNRKFCLSKLAKQVTLDCFLTEILGVHANEDLLTELPELIIHLWKNRNDKTAKDRLKQIFQTHNDQFSQSKTWQQIKTILSERSNIISNMSTNDFDEKISNPLNIIVPGWETMWRVVFYTLLELIRRPNLVEQLCSQFNEHSKSYRDCLLLEWILKETLRLYPPTKNIYRTNLNTGENVCISVQQIHRDKTVWGSDALNFNPYRFKDILTPEQRQSYLPFSISCPARFGFAYKFAGAIVAEILNFGPNFSIAKE
;
A
#
# COMPACT_ATOMS: atom_id res chain seq x y z
N MET A 1 15.29 -3.66 8.12
CA MET A 1 13.98 -3.58 8.77
C MET A 1 13.40 -4.99 8.86
N LYS A 2 13.82 -5.78 9.87
CA LYS A 2 13.37 -7.17 10.07
C LYS A 2 11.89 -7.28 10.49
N ILE A 3 11.27 -6.15 10.87
CA ILE A 3 9.87 -6.07 11.31
C ILE A 3 8.92 -6.58 10.22
N LEU A 4 9.05 -6.09 8.98
CA LEU A 4 8.14 -6.48 7.88
C LEU A 4 8.40 -7.89 7.34
N THR A 5 9.64 -8.39 7.46
CA THR A 5 9.98 -9.75 7.04
C THR A 5 9.33 -10.82 7.93
N ASN A 6 8.89 -10.48 9.15
CA ASN A 6 8.17 -11.41 10.02
C ASN A 6 6.83 -11.86 9.41
N TYR A 7 6.18 -11.02 8.59
CA TYR A 7 4.94 -11.36 7.89
C TYR A 7 5.17 -12.17 6.60
N THR A 8 6.42 -12.54 6.32
CA THR A 8 6.73 -13.55 5.30
C THR A 8 6.77 -14.97 5.89
N ASN A 9 6.65 -15.13 7.21
CA ASN A 9 6.43 -16.43 7.85
C ASN A 9 4.97 -16.87 7.67
N GLN A 10 4.73 -18.18 7.50
CA GLN A 10 3.41 -18.75 7.23
C GLN A 10 2.39 -18.44 8.34
N GLN A 11 2.76 -18.72 9.59
CA GLN A 11 1.87 -18.54 10.75
C GLN A 11 1.45 -17.07 10.93
N ASN A 12 2.42 -16.15 10.80
CA ASN A 12 2.13 -14.72 10.87
C ASN A 12 1.29 -14.23 9.69
N TYR A 13 1.48 -14.82 8.51
CA TYR A 13 0.70 -14.50 7.33
C TYR A 13 -0.76 -14.97 7.46
N GLU A 14 -1.00 -16.18 7.97
CA GLU A 14 -2.35 -16.69 8.23
C GLU A 14 -3.10 -15.85 9.25
N LYS A 15 -2.42 -15.43 10.33
CA LYS A 15 -2.99 -14.49 11.30
C LYS A 15 -3.35 -13.15 10.67
N LEU A 16 -2.46 -12.60 9.84
CA LEU A 16 -2.69 -11.36 9.10
C LEU A 16 -3.92 -11.49 8.19
N VAL A 17 -4.04 -12.58 7.44
CA VAL A 17 -5.19 -12.85 6.55
C VAL A 17 -6.49 -12.92 7.35
N LEU A 18 -6.50 -13.60 8.50
CA LEU A 18 -7.69 -13.68 9.36
C LEU A 18 -8.12 -12.28 9.86
N THR A 19 -7.18 -11.44 10.29
CA THR A 19 -7.52 -10.06 10.67
C THR A 19 -8.08 -9.28 9.48
N ILE A 20 -7.41 -9.36 8.32
CA ILE A 20 -7.86 -8.67 7.08
C ILE A 20 -9.30 -9.06 6.74
N ARG A 21 -9.62 -10.36 6.76
CA ARG A 21 -10.98 -10.86 6.50
C ARG A 21 -12.03 -10.24 7.41
N ASN A 22 -11.78 -10.28 8.73
CA ASN A 22 -12.71 -9.73 9.72
C ASN A 22 -12.93 -8.22 9.52
N ARG A 23 -11.87 -7.48 9.19
CA ARG A 23 -11.96 -6.03 8.93
C ARG A 23 -12.71 -5.74 7.65
N ILE A 24 -12.45 -6.46 6.56
CA ILE A 24 -13.19 -6.31 5.30
C ILE A 24 -14.68 -6.58 5.52
N GLN A 25 -15.03 -7.66 6.21
CA GLN A 25 -16.43 -8.00 6.49
C GLN A 25 -17.12 -6.89 7.29
N HIS A 26 -16.47 -6.36 8.33
CA HIS A 26 -16.99 -5.24 9.11
C HIS A 26 -17.17 -3.98 8.25
N ARG A 27 -16.15 -3.60 7.47
CA ARG A 27 -16.16 -2.39 6.63
C ARG A 27 -17.19 -2.47 5.52
N ILE A 28 -17.30 -3.61 4.84
CA ILE A 28 -18.32 -3.79 3.80
C ILE A 28 -19.71 -3.72 4.40
N THR A 29 -19.95 -4.34 5.57
CA THR A 29 -21.25 -4.24 6.27
C THR A 29 -21.61 -2.78 6.59
N LEU A 30 -20.65 -1.98 7.05
CA LEU A 30 -20.85 -0.55 7.30
C LEU A 30 -21.05 0.27 6.02
N LEU A 31 -20.36 -0.08 4.93
CA LEU A 31 -20.47 0.63 3.65
C LEU A 31 -21.69 0.21 2.82
N GLN A 32 -22.29 -0.95 3.08
CA GLN A 32 -23.50 -1.46 2.43
C GLN A 32 -24.80 -0.75 2.87
N LEU A 33 -24.69 0.48 3.39
CA LEU A 33 -25.83 1.34 3.72
C LEU A 33 -26.53 1.80 2.42
N LYS A 34 -27.56 1.03 2.03
CA LYS A 34 -28.50 1.18 0.91
C LYS A 34 -28.03 0.60 -0.44
N ASN A 35 -28.83 -0.31 -1.00
CA ASN A 35 -28.79 -0.82 -2.39
C ASN A 35 -27.55 -1.64 -2.81
N ARG A 36 -26.78 -2.24 -1.89
CA ARG A 36 -25.60 -3.09 -2.20
C ARG A 36 -24.52 -2.39 -3.06
N LYS A 37 -24.52 -1.06 -3.12
CA LYS A 37 -23.52 -0.26 -3.83
C LYS A 37 -22.56 0.36 -2.81
N PHE A 38 -21.28 0.45 -3.14
CA PHE A 38 -20.29 1.15 -2.32
C PHE A 38 -19.20 1.77 -3.21
N CYS A 39 -18.48 2.74 -2.66
CA CYS A 39 -17.34 3.37 -3.34
C CYS A 39 -16.08 2.51 -3.16
N LEU A 40 -15.59 1.90 -4.24
CA LEU A 40 -14.43 1.00 -4.20
C LEU A 40 -13.16 1.69 -3.68
N SER A 41 -12.91 2.95 -4.06
CA SER A 41 -11.75 3.69 -3.58
C SER A 41 -11.84 3.99 -2.08
N LYS A 42 -13.05 4.27 -1.56
CA LYS A 42 -13.29 4.45 -0.13
C LYS A 42 -13.03 3.14 0.64
N LEU A 43 -13.56 2.02 0.15
CA LEU A 43 -13.30 0.70 0.76
C LEU A 43 -11.80 0.39 0.78
N ALA A 44 -11.11 0.53 -0.36
CA ALA A 44 -9.68 0.24 -0.48
C ALA A 44 -8.84 1.10 0.47
N LYS A 45 -9.10 2.43 0.53
CA LYS A 45 -8.43 3.34 1.47
C LYS A 45 -8.62 2.89 2.91
N GLN A 46 -9.87 2.67 3.33
CA GLN A 46 -10.22 2.41 4.73
C GLN A 46 -9.71 1.05 5.20
N VAL A 47 -9.95 -0.02 4.44
CA VAL A 47 -9.46 -1.36 4.79
C VAL A 47 -7.94 -1.38 4.84
N THR A 48 -7.26 -0.78 3.86
CA THR A 48 -5.80 -0.76 3.86
C THR A 48 -5.25 0.06 5.04
N LEU A 49 -5.91 1.16 5.42
CA LEU A 49 -5.51 1.97 6.56
C LEU A 49 -5.69 1.21 7.87
N ASP A 50 -6.86 0.60 8.06
CA ASP A 50 -7.21 -0.20 9.24
C ASP A 50 -6.19 -1.32 9.43
N CYS A 51 -5.98 -2.14 8.40
CA CYS A 51 -5.00 -3.22 8.45
C CYS A 51 -3.56 -2.72 8.66
N PHE A 52 -3.16 -1.60 8.04
CA PHE A 52 -1.82 -1.05 8.25
C PHE A 52 -1.63 -0.56 9.69
N LEU A 53 -2.59 0.19 10.23
CA LEU A 53 -2.53 0.70 11.59
C LEU A 53 -2.53 -0.46 12.60
N THR A 54 -3.44 -1.42 12.47
CA THR A 54 -3.57 -2.48 13.48
C THR A 54 -2.48 -3.54 13.36
N GLU A 55 -2.24 -4.06 12.16
CA GLU A 55 -1.35 -5.22 11.98
C GLU A 55 0.11 -4.82 11.89
N ILE A 56 0.41 -3.67 11.29
CA ILE A 56 1.80 -3.23 11.11
C ILE A 56 2.22 -2.31 12.23
N LEU A 57 1.39 -1.30 12.54
CA LEU A 57 1.72 -0.37 13.61
C LEU A 57 1.19 -0.78 14.97
N GLY A 58 0.34 -1.79 15.13
CA GLY A 58 -0.21 -2.13 16.45
C GLY A 58 -1.06 -1.01 17.07
N VAL A 59 -1.69 -0.18 16.24
CA VAL A 59 -2.52 0.97 16.63
C VAL A 59 -3.98 0.68 16.27
N HIS A 60 -4.86 0.73 17.27
CA HIS A 60 -6.28 0.42 17.11
C HIS A 60 -7.10 1.62 16.63
N ALA A 61 -7.26 1.78 15.33
CA ALA A 61 -7.99 2.92 14.78
C ALA A 61 -9.50 2.92 15.13
N ASN A 62 -10.05 4.09 15.45
CA ASN A 62 -11.50 4.31 15.53
C ASN A 62 -12.07 4.74 14.16
N GLU A 63 -13.40 4.90 14.08
CA GLU A 63 -14.06 5.32 12.83
C GLU A 63 -13.61 6.68 12.31
N ASP A 64 -13.41 7.66 13.20
CA ASP A 64 -12.98 9.00 12.81
C ASP A 64 -11.62 8.96 12.12
N LEU A 65 -10.65 8.22 12.69
CA LEU A 65 -9.33 8.04 12.11
C LEU A 65 -9.41 7.35 10.76
N LEU A 66 -10.26 6.33 10.60
CA LEU A 66 -10.35 5.57 9.35
C LEU A 66 -11.09 6.32 8.24
N THR A 67 -12.05 7.16 8.59
CA THR A 67 -12.89 7.87 7.62
C THR A 67 -12.32 9.23 7.25
N GLU A 68 -11.81 9.99 8.21
CA GLU A 68 -11.42 11.38 8.03
C GLU A 68 -9.95 11.53 7.63
N LEU A 69 -9.04 10.73 8.21
CA LEU A 69 -7.61 10.82 7.92
C LEU A 69 -7.29 10.68 6.43
N PRO A 70 -7.86 9.71 5.67
CA PRO A 70 -7.58 9.59 4.25
C PRO A 70 -7.94 10.84 3.45
N GLU A 71 -9.11 11.42 3.74
CA GLU A 71 -9.63 12.56 3.01
C GLU A 71 -8.85 13.83 3.33
N LEU A 72 -8.47 14.03 4.60
CA LEU A 72 -7.60 15.14 5.01
C LEU A 72 -6.22 15.06 4.34
N ILE A 73 -5.59 13.88 4.32
CA ILE A 73 -4.28 13.71 3.67
C ILE A 73 -4.37 14.08 2.18
N ILE A 74 -5.39 13.58 1.48
CA ILE A 74 -5.57 13.85 0.04
C ILE A 74 -5.91 15.31 -0.22
N HIS A 75 -6.73 15.94 0.63
CA HIS A 75 -7.04 17.36 0.55
C HIS A 75 -5.78 18.21 0.70
N LEU A 76 -4.99 17.95 1.73
CA LEU A 76 -3.76 18.70 2.03
C LEU A 76 -2.68 18.55 0.96
N TRP A 77 -2.72 17.50 0.13
CA TRP A 77 -1.84 17.40 -1.03
C TRP A 77 -2.09 18.48 -2.08
N LYS A 78 -3.37 18.83 -2.29
CA LYS A 78 -3.78 19.90 -3.21
C LYS A 78 -3.74 21.27 -2.52
N ASN A 79 -4.09 21.30 -1.23
CA ASN A 79 -4.29 22.51 -0.45
C ASN A 79 -3.27 22.59 0.70
N ARG A 80 -1.97 22.59 0.38
CA ARG A 80 -0.88 22.48 1.37
C ARG A 80 -0.86 23.58 2.43
N ASN A 81 -1.49 24.72 2.16
CA ASN A 81 -1.52 25.87 3.06
C ASN A 81 -2.83 25.99 3.85
N ASP A 82 -3.77 25.05 3.69
CA ASP A 82 -5.02 25.04 4.45
C ASP A 82 -4.74 24.79 5.93
N LYS A 83 -4.92 25.85 6.74
CA LYS A 83 -4.65 25.81 8.18
C LYS A 83 -5.69 25.00 8.93
N THR A 84 -6.97 25.13 8.56
CA THR A 84 -8.07 24.41 9.21
C THR A 84 -7.92 22.91 9.05
N ALA A 85 -7.58 22.43 7.84
CA ALA A 85 -7.33 21.02 7.61
C ALA A 85 -6.09 20.50 8.38
N LYS A 86 -5.03 21.31 8.52
CA LYS A 86 -3.87 20.96 9.36
C LYS A 86 -4.21 20.88 10.84
N ASP A 87 -5.00 21.82 11.35
CA ASP A 87 -5.39 21.84 12.76
C ASP A 87 -6.31 20.66 13.09
N ARG A 88 -7.23 20.31 12.17
CA ARG A 88 -8.05 19.10 12.30
C ARG A 88 -7.21 17.82 12.30
N LEU A 89 -6.22 17.74 11.41
CA LEU A 89 -5.28 16.61 11.36
C LEU A 89 -4.50 16.46 12.67
N LYS A 90 -4.03 17.57 13.25
CA LYS A 90 -3.36 17.57 14.57
C LYS A 90 -4.29 17.07 15.66
N GLN A 91 -5.54 17.53 15.68
CA GLN A 91 -6.55 17.10 16.65
C GLN A 91 -6.78 15.59 16.59
N ILE A 92 -6.91 15.02 15.37
CA ILE A 92 -7.06 13.57 15.18
C ILE A 92 -5.89 12.82 15.82
N PHE A 93 -4.64 13.22 15.58
CA PHE A 93 -3.49 12.55 16.18
C PHE A 93 -3.37 12.76 17.69
N GLN A 94 -3.77 13.92 18.21
CA GLN A 94 -3.82 14.17 19.66
C GLN A 94 -4.80 13.22 20.35
N THR A 95 -5.99 13.01 19.79
CA THR A 95 -6.99 12.08 20.32
C THR A 95 -6.52 10.61 20.31
N HIS A 96 -5.61 10.26 19.40
CA HIS A 96 -5.09 8.88 19.27
C HIS A 96 -3.70 8.69 19.87
N ASN A 97 -3.13 9.71 20.51
CA ASN A 97 -1.74 9.71 20.96
C ASN A 97 -1.43 8.56 21.92
N ASP A 98 -2.38 8.19 22.78
CA ASP A 98 -2.22 7.08 23.73
C ASP A 98 -2.04 5.73 23.01
N GLN A 99 -2.79 5.51 21.92
CA GLN A 99 -2.70 4.27 21.15
C GLN A 99 -1.36 4.16 20.42
N PHE A 100 -0.89 5.25 19.82
CA PHE A 100 0.45 5.30 19.26
C PHE A 100 1.51 5.08 20.34
N SER A 101 1.35 5.71 21.50
CA SER A 101 2.30 5.61 22.61
C SER A 101 2.42 4.18 23.17
N GLN A 102 1.30 3.45 23.24
CA GLN A 102 1.25 2.05 23.70
C GLN A 102 1.76 1.05 22.66
N SER A 103 1.84 1.43 21.38
CA SER A 103 2.31 0.53 20.33
C SER A 103 3.80 0.25 20.44
N LYS A 104 4.15 -1.03 20.69
CA LYS A 104 5.54 -1.49 20.68
C LYS A 104 6.23 -1.26 19.33
N THR A 105 5.55 -1.53 18.22
CA THR A 105 6.12 -1.35 16.87
C THR A 105 6.37 0.12 16.57
N TRP A 106 5.44 1.00 16.96
CA TRP A 106 5.62 2.45 16.82
C TRP A 106 6.85 2.94 17.59
N GLN A 107 7.00 2.52 18.85
CA GLN A 107 8.18 2.87 19.65
C GLN A 107 9.48 2.36 19.00
N GLN A 108 9.50 1.10 18.54
CA GLN A 108 10.66 0.55 17.83
C GLN A 108 11.02 1.34 16.58
N ILE A 109 10.03 1.74 15.77
CA ILE A 109 10.26 2.55 14.57
C ILE A 109 10.83 3.91 14.95
N LYS A 110 10.27 4.58 15.97
CA LYS A 110 10.80 5.86 16.46
C LYS A 110 12.25 5.73 16.92
N THR A 111 12.59 4.70 17.70
CA THR A 111 13.97 4.44 18.15
C THR A 111 14.92 4.26 16.96
N ILE A 112 14.54 3.47 15.95
CA ILE A 112 15.35 3.28 14.74
C ILE A 112 15.55 4.59 13.98
N LEU A 113 14.52 5.43 13.90
CA LEU A 113 14.61 6.72 13.23
C LEU A 113 15.51 7.71 13.99
N SER A 114 15.42 7.76 15.31
CA SER A 114 16.28 8.60 16.16
C SER A 114 17.74 8.15 16.15
N GLU A 115 18.01 6.84 16.10
CA GLU A 115 19.38 6.32 15.97
C GLU A 115 20.00 6.74 14.62
N ARG A 116 19.21 6.67 13.54
CA ARG A 116 19.68 7.06 12.20
C ARG A 116 19.86 8.56 12.04
N SER A 117 19.10 9.38 12.75
CA SER A 117 19.27 10.84 12.70
C SER A 117 20.58 11.28 13.34
N ASN A 118 20.95 10.68 14.47
CA ASN A 118 22.22 10.94 15.15
C ASN A 118 23.44 10.63 14.25
N ILE A 119 23.28 9.74 13.27
CA ILE A 119 24.31 9.39 12.28
C ILE A 119 24.33 10.38 11.09
N ILE A 120 23.19 11.01 10.77
CA ILE A 120 23.00 11.78 9.52
C ILE A 120 23.08 13.30 9.73
N SER A 121 22.83 13.84 10.93
CA SER A 121 22.64 15.29 11.11
C SER A 121 23.55 15.96 12.13
N ASN A 122 24.22 17.04 11.69
CA ASN A 122 24.64 18.20 12.49
C ASN A 122 23.44 19.13 12.82
N MET A 123 22.19 18.65 12.74
CA MET A 123 20.99 19.46 13.07
C MET A 123 20.74 19.44 14.57
N SER A 124 20.24 20.55 15.12
CA SER A 124 19.80 20.60 16.52
C SER A 124 18.65 19.60 16.74
N THR A 125 18.73 18.87 17.85
CA THR A 125 17.86 17.75 18.24
C THR A 125 16.37 18.06 18.15
N ASN A 126 15.97 19.30 18.45
CA ASN A 126 14.56 19.65 18.68
C ASN A 126 13.66 19.73 17.42
N ASP A 127 14.15 20.21 16.27
CA ASP A 127 13.34 20.31 15.02
C ASP A 127 13.22 18.96 14.29
N PHE A 128 14.16 18.05 14.56
CA PHE A 128 14.14 16.70 14.00
C PHE A 128 13.29 15.74 14.86
N ASP A 129 13.31 15.88 16.18
CA ASP A 129 12.47 15.10 17.10
C ASP A 129 10.96 15.33 16.86
N GLU A 130 10.56 16.56 16.52
CA GLU A 130 9.18 16.89 16.12
C GLU A 130 8.80 16.20 14.79
N LYS A 131 9.75 16.07 13.85
CA LYS A 131 9.55 15.36 12.57
C LYS A 131 9.54 13.84 12.74
N ILE A 132 10.40 13.25 13.58
CA ILE A 132 10.36 11.80 13.86
C ILE A 132 9.05 11.41 14.55
N SER A 133 8.55 12.27 15.45
CA SER A 133 7.36 11.98 16.25
C SER A 133 6.06 12.06 15.46
N ASN A 134 6.06 12.63 14.24
CA ASN A 134 4.87 12.76 13.42
C ASN A 134 4.46 11.41 12.78
N PRO A 135 3.31 10.81 13.15
CA PRO A 135 2.85 9.53 12.60
C PRO A 135 2.66 9.51 11.10
N LEU A 136 2.41 10.68 10.48
CA LEU A 136 2.23 10.78 9.03
C LEU A 136 3.48 10.39 8.24
N ASN A 137 4.67 10.54 8.81
CA ASN A 137 5.91 10.14 8.16
C ASN A 137 6.04 8.62 7.98
N ILE A 138 5.23 7.84 8.71
CA ILE A 138 5.12 6.38 8.56
C ILE A 138 3.82 5.99 7.84
N ILE A 139 2.71 6.62 8.23
CA ILE A 139 1.39 6.32 7.67
C ILE A 139 1.35 6.65 6.18
N VAL A 140 1.77 7.85 5.76
CA VAL A 140 1.66 8.25 4.35
C VAL A 140 2.47 7.31 3.44
N PRO A 141 3.76 7.03 3.69
CA PRO A 141 4.52 6.13 2.82
C PRO A 141 4.00 4.67 2.85
N GLY A 142 3.51 4.20 3.99
CA GLY A 142 3.09 2.81 4.18
C GLY A 142 1.66 2.50 3.73
N TRP A 143 0.72 3.41 4.00
CA TRP A 143 -0.69 3.24 3.65
C TRP A 143 -1.03 3.83 2.28
N GLU A 144 -0.57 5.04 1.97
CA GLU A 144 -1.04 5.77 0.79
C GLU A 144 -0.68 5.03 -0.50
N THR A 145 0.57 4.59 -0.58
CA THR A 145 1.07 3.84 -1.74
C THR A 145 0.34 2.50 -1.87
N MET A 146 0.02 1.86 -0.74
CA MET A 146 -0.53 0.52 -0.69
C MET A 146 -2.00 0.46 -1.11
N TRP A 147 -2.83 1.41 -0.65
CA TRP A 147 -4.26 1.39 -1.03
C TRP A 147 -4.42 1.59 -2.53
N ARG A 148 -3.50 2.31 -3.20
CA ARG A 148 -3.49 2.45 -4.66
C ARG A 148 -3.20 1.12 -5.35
N VAL A 149 -2.26 0.33 -4.84
CA VAL A 149 -1.96 -1.01 -5.38
C VAL A 149 -3.19 -1.90 -5.29
N VAL A 150 -3.84 -1.93 -4.12
CA VAL A 150 -5.10 -2.68 -3.92
C VAL A 150 -6.18 -2.18 -4.88
N PHE A 151 -6.39 -0.87 -4.95
CA PHE A 151 -7.42 -0.25 -5.79
C PHE A 151 -7.24 -0.54 -7.28
N TYR A 152 -6.05 -0.29 -7.84
CA TYR A 152 -5.79 -0.57 -9.26
C TYR A 152 -5.84 -2.06 -9.58
N THR A 153 -5.39 -2.93 -8.66
CA THR A 153 -5.52 -4.38 -8.84
C THR A 153 -6.98 -4.80 -8.95
N LEU A 154 -7.84 -4.32 -8.03
CA LEU A 154 -9.27 -4.59 -8.08
C LEU A 154 -9.91 -4.05 -9.37
N LEU A 155 -9.52 -2.86 -9.83
CA LEU A 155 -10.02 -2.30 -11.09
C LEU A 155 -9.64 -3.12 -12.32
N GLU A 156 -8.44 -3.69 -12.38
CA GLU A 156 -8.01 -4.55 -13.48
C GLU A 156 -8.71 -5.91 -13.45
N LEU A 157 -8.99 -6.43 -12.25
CA LEU A 157 -9.72 -7.67 -12.03
C LEU A 157 -11.20 -7.55 -12.40
N ILE A 158 -11.86 -6.45 -12.00
CA ILE A 158 -13.27 -6.19 -12.37
C ILE A 158 -13.45 -6.17 -13.90
N ARG A 159 -12.45 -5.71 -14.64
CA ARG A 159 -12.46 -5.70 -16.12
C ARG A 159 -12.08 -7.04 -16.75
N ARG A 160 -11.65 -8.03 -15.97
CA ARG A 160 -11.19 -9.35 -16.44
C ARG A 160 -11.78 -10.47 -15.59
N PRO A 161 -13.08 -10.77 -15.76
CA PRO A 161 -13.75 -11.85 -15.04
C PRO A 161 -13.01 -13.19 -15.13
N ASN A 162 -12.40 -13.50 -16.27
CA ASN A 162 -11.61 -14.73 -16.48
C ASN A 162 -10.43 -14.87 -15.50
N LEU A 163 -9.81 -13.76 -15.09
CA LEU A 163 -8.74 -13.77 -14.08
C LEU A 163 -9.32 -13.96 -12.68
N VAL A 164 -10.49 -13.36 -12.39
CA VAL A 164 -11.19 -13.54 -11.12
C VAL A 164 -11.60 -15.00 -10.94
N GLU A 165 -12.16 -15.63 -11.98
CA GLU A 165 -12.53 -17.05 -11.95
C GLU A 165 -11.32 -17.96 -11.66
N GLN A 166 -10.19 -17.73 -12.36
CA GLN A 166 -8.95 -18.48 -12.12
C GLN A 166 -8.36 -18.25 -10.72
N LEU A 167 -8.52 -17.05 -10.14
CA LEU A 167 -8.10 -16.78 -8.77
C LEU A 167 -9.02 -17.48 -7.78
N CYS A 168 -10.33 -17.35 -7.93
CA CYS A 168 -11.31 -17.99 -7.05
C CYS A 168 -11.19 -19.52 -7.07
N SER A 169 -10.92 -20.13 -8.24
CA SER A 169 -10.67 -21.57 -8.32
C SER A 169 -9.43 -21.97 -7.52
N GLN A 170 -8.35 -21.18 -7.58
CA GLN A 170 -7.13 -21.43 -6.81
C GLN A 170 -7.31 -21.18 -5.30
N PHE A 171 -8.19 -20.25 -4.91
CA PHE A 171 -8.47 -19.97 -3.50
C PHE A 171 -9.31 -21.07 -2.83
N ASN A 172 -10.20 -21.72 -3.58
CA ASN A 172 -11.08 -22.78 -3.08
C ASN A 172 -10.37 -24.13 -2.92
N GLU A 173 -9.17 -24.30 -3.49
CA GLU A 173 -8.28 -25.41 -3.15
C GLU A 173 -7.77 -25.18 -1.72
N HIS A 174 -8.48 -25.74 -0.73
CA HIS A 174 -8.41 -25.54 0.74
C HIS A 174 -7.04 -25.70 1.45
N SER A 175 -5.91 -25.60 0.75
CA SER A 175 -4.57 -25.69 1.34
C SER A 175 -3.61 -24.59 0.87
N LYS A 176 -3.99 -23.72 -0.07
CA LYS A 176 -3.08 -22.70 -0.62
C LYS A 176 -3.34 -21.33 0.01
N SER A 177 -2.41 -20.92 0.86
CA SER A 177 -2.25 -19.54 1.28
C SER A 177 -2.15 -18.62 0.07
N TYR A 178 -2.81 -17.44 0.07
CA TYR A 178 -2.67 -16.45 -1.01
C TYR A 178 -1.21 -16.05 -1.26
N ARG A 179 -0.37 -16.26 -0.24
CA ARG A 179 1.08 -16.16 -0.29
C ARG A 179 1.70 -16.88 -1.48
N ASP A 180 1.19 -18.05 -1.83
CA ASP A 180 1.77 -18.96 -2.83
C ASP A 180 0.94 -19.00 -4.13
N CYS A 181 -0.06 -18.11 -4.25
CA CYS A 181 -0.85 -17.95 -5.47
C CYS A 181 -0.05 -17.15 -6.51
N LEU A 182 0.63 -17.87 -7.40
CA LEU A 182 1.46 -17.26 -8.46
C LEU A 182 0.69 -16.30 -9.35
N LEU A 183 -0.56 -16.64 -9.70
CA LEU A 183 -1.39 -15.76 -10.54
C LEU A 183 -1.66 -14.42 -9.85
N LEU A 184 -1.96 -14.42 -8.55
CA LEU A 184 -2.17 -13.19 -7.79
C LEU A 184 -0.88 -12.35 -7.71
N GLU A 185 0.27 -13.00 -7.52
CA GLU A 185 1.56 -12.32 -7.54
C GLU A 185 1.85 -11.67 -8.91
N TRP A 186 1.59 -12.39 -10.00
CA TRP A 186 1.75 -11.88 -11.38
C TRP A 186 0.85 -10.68 -11.64
N ILE A 187 -0.41 -10.76 -11.20
CA ILE A 187 -1.39 -9.66 -11.29
C ILE A 187 -0.88 -8.43 -10.53
N LEU A 188 -0.40 -8.59 -9.30
CA LEU A 188 0.13 -7.48 -8.50
C LEU A 188 1.39 -6.88 -9.12
N LYS A 189 2.29 -7.70 -9.65
CA LYS A 189 3.49 -7.25 -10.36
C LYS A 189 3.15 -6.42 -11.59
N GLU A 190 2.18 -6.87 -12.39
CA GLU A 190 1.71 -6.14 -13.56
C GLU A 190 0.95 -4.85 -13.17
N THR A 191 0.17 -4.88 -12.08
CA THR A 191 -0.44 -3.65 -11.52
C THR A 191 0.63 -2.65 -11.15
N LEU A 192 1.68 -3.07 -10.43
CA LEU A 192 2.76 -2.18 -10.01
C LEU A 192 3.59 -1.64 -11.18
N ARG A 193 3.71 -2.41 -12.27
CA ARG A 193 4.34 -1.96 -13.51
C ARG A 193 3.52 -0.88 -14.21
N LEU A 194 2.22 -1.11 -14.41
CA LEU A 194 1.37 -0.17 -15.15
C LEU A 194 0.92 1.03 -14.32
N TYR A 195 0.76 0.84 -13.02
CA TYR A 195 0.23 1.81 -12.07
C TYR A 195 1.16 2.01 -10.86
N PRO A 196 2.44 2.37 -11.06
CA PRO A 196 3.36 2.54 -9.95
C PRO A 196 2.86 3.68 -9.04
N PRO A 197 2.71 3.44 -7.71
CA PRO A 197 2.30 4.50 -6.78
C PRO A 197 3.28 5.68 -6.80
N THR A 198 4.58 5.39 -6.90
CA THR A 198 5.64 6.39 -7.08
C THR A 198 6.00 6.49 -8.56
N LYS A 199 5.43 7.48 -9.25
CA LYS A 199 5.64 7.67 -10.70
C LYS A 199 7.01 8.23 -11.06
N ASN A 200 7.57 9.08 -10.20
CA ASN A 200 8.85 9.75 -10.39
C ASN A 200 9.69 9.67 -9.13
N ILE A 201 11.00 9.52 -9.29
CA ILE A 201 11.99 9.54 -8.22
C ILE A 201 12.90 10.75 -8.46
N TYR A 202 12.95 11.67 -7.51
CA TYR A 202 13.82 12.85 -7.59
C TYR A 202 15.09 12.63 -6.77
N ARG A 203 16.24 13.07 -7.31
CA ARG A 203 17.55 13.03 -6.66
C ARG A 203 18.28 14.34 -6.94
N THR A 204 19.06 14.81 -5.98
CA THR A 204 19.96 15.94 -6.17
C THR A 204 21.38 15.41 -6.21
N ASN A 205 22.12 15.74 -7.25
CA ASN A 205 23.55 15.47 -7.33
C ASN A 205 24.26 16.38 -6.32
N LEU A 206 24.90 15.80 -5.31
CA LEU A 206 25.55 16.57 -4.25
C LEU A 206 26.77 17.37 -4.73
N ASN A 207 27.39 16.94 -5.84
CA ASN A 207 28.58 17.59 -6.38
C ASN A 207 28.21 18.77 -7.31
N THR A 208 27.12 18.64 -8.06
CA THR A 208 26.72 19.66 -9.06
C THR A 208 25.51 20.48 -8.64
N GLY A 209 24.76 20.07 -7.61
CA GLY A 209 23.48 20.65 -7.22
C GLY A 209 22.32 20.34 -8.17
N GLU A 210 22.56 19.57 -9.25
CA GLU A 210 21.56 19.29 -10.27
C GLU A 210 20.48 18.34 -9.76
N ASN A 211 19.21 18.65 -10.08
CA ASN A 211 18.08 17.78 -9.78
C ASN A 211 17.80 16.83 -10.95
N VAL A 212 17.94 15.53 -10.69
CA VAL A 212 17.62 14.45 -11.63
C VAL A 212 16.26 13.87 -11.30
N CYS A 213 15.44 13.65 -12.33
CA CYS A 213 14.16 12.97 -12.24
C CYS A 213 14.21 11.64 -12.99
N ILE A 214 13.96 10.54 -12.28
CA ILE A 214 13.83 9.21 -12.87
C ILE A 214 12.34 8.91 -13.00
N SER A 215 11.82 8.86 -14.22
CA SER A 215 10.41 8.54 -14.46
C SER A 215 10.17 7.04 -14.47
N VAL A 216 9.83 6.50 -13.30
CA VAL A 216 9.47 5.08 -13.11
C VAL A 216 8.35 4.67 -14.04
N GLN A 217 7.32 5.52 -14.17
CA GLN A 217 6.17 5.22 -15.02
C GLN A 217 6.54 5.13 -16.51
N GLN A 218 7.46 5.97 -17.00
CA GLN A 218 7.90 5.91 -18.39
C GLN A 218 8.75 4.65 -18.62
N ILE A 219 9.70 4.36 -17.73
CA ILE A 219 10.54 3.15 -17.79
C ILE A 219 9.68 1.88 -17.81
N HIS A 220 8.64 1.83 -16.96
CA HIS A 220 7.75 0.67 -16.89
C HIS A 220 6.86 0.49 -18.12
N ARG A 221 6.72 1.53 -18.96
CA ARG A 221 5.86 1.56 -20.15
C ARG A 221 6.65 1.65 -21.45
N ASP A 222 7.97 1.61 -21.38
CA ASP A 222 8.85 1.70 -22.54
C ASP A 222 8.65 0.46 -23.42
N LYS A 223 8.23 0.67 -24.68
CA LYS A 223 7.98 -0.41 -25.63
C LYS A 223 9.26 -1.11 -26.09
N THR A 224 10.42 -0.46 -25.97
CA THR A 224 11.71 -1.08 -26.31
C THR A 224 12.07 -2.17 -25.30
N VAL A 225 11.73 -1.95 -24.02
CA VAL A 225 11.95 -2.90 -22.91
C VAL A 225 10.82 -3.93 -22.77
N TRP A 226 9.58 -3.44 -22.82
CA TRP A 226 8.39 -4.22 -22.45
C TRP A 226 7.61 -4.76 -23.65
N GLY A 227 8.07 -4.48 -24.88
CA GLY A 227 7.44 -4.94 -26.11
C GLY A 227 6.29 -4.05 -26.60
N SER A 228 5.70 -4.42 -27.73
CA SER A 228 4.59 -3.67 -28.33
C SER A 228 3.35 -3.58 -27.44
N ASP A 229 3.17 -4.56 -26.55
CA ASP A 229 2.08 -4.66 -25.58
C ASP A 229 2.41 -3.99 -24.22
N ALA A 230 3.46 -3.15 -24.14
CA ALA A 230 3.89 -2.50 -22.89
C ALA A 230 2.78 -1.75 -22.14
N LEU A 231 1.77 -1.23 -22.84
CA LEU A 231 0.65 -0.50 -22.23
C LEU A 231 -0.53 -1.40 -21.85
N ASN A 232 -0.51 -2.67 -22.27
CA ASN A 232 -1.57 -3.64 -22.01
C ASN A 232 -1.29 -4.33 -20.68
N PHE A 233 -2.35 -4.49 -19.87
CA PHE A 233 -2.28 -5.26 -18.65
C PHE A 233 -2.25 -6.75 -18.98
N ASN A 234 -1.06 -7.35 -18.83
CA ASN A 234 -0.78 -8.74 -19.10
C ASN A 234 -0.01 -9.37 -17.90
N PRO A 235 -0.73 -9.95 -16.92
CA PRO A 235 -0.11 -10.60 -15.76
C PRO A 235 0.88 -11.71 -16.14
N TYR A 236 0.56 -12.48 -17.20
CA TYR A 236 1.38 -13.60 -17.63
C TYR A 236 2.78 -13.20 -18.09
N ARG A 237 3.07 -11.89 -18.25
CA ARG A 237 4.44 -11.39 -18.43
C ARG A 237 5.39 -11.80 -17.31
N PHE A 238 4.86 -11.95 -16.09
CA PHE A 238 5.63 -12.36 -14.92
C PHE A 238 5.61 -13.87 -14.66
N LYS A 239 4.97 -14.64 -15.55
CA LYS A 239 4.98 -16.11 -15.49
C LYS A 239 6.38 -16.66 -15.73
N ASP A 240 7.07 -16.11 -16.71
CA ASP A 240 8.42 -16.50 -17.10
C ASP A 240 9.47 -15.54 -16.51
N ILE A 241 10.73 -15.93 -16.63
CA ILE A 241 11.86 -15.11 -16.17
C ILE A 241 11.98 -13.88 -17.08
N LEU A 242 11.88 -12.68 -16.49
CA LEU A 242 12.12 -11.42 -17.19
C LEU A 242 13.53 -11.37 -17.80
N THR A 243 13.63 -10.74 -18.97
CA THR A 243 14.92 -10.43 -19.60
C THR A 243 15.78 -9.56 -18.67
N PRO A 244 17.12 -9.53 -18.85
CA PRO A 244 17.98 -8.67 -18.04
C PRO A 244 17.52 -7.20 -18.03
N GLU A 245 17.13 -6.68 -19.19
CA GLU A 245 16.66 -5.31 -19.37
C GLU A 245 15.33 -5.04 -18.65
N GLN A 246 14.35 -5.95 -18.79
CA GLN A 246 13.07 -5.86 -18.07
C GLN A 246 13.27 -5.92 -16.56
N ARG A 247 14.19 -6.77 -16.08
CA ARG A 247 14.50 -6.90 -14.66
C ARG A 247 15.11 -5.62 -14.08
N GLN A 248 16.00 -4.96 -14.82
CA GLN A 248 16.60 -3.68 -14.42
C GLN A 248 15.58 -2.54 -14.49
N SER A 249 14.65 -2.61 -15.44
CA SER A 249 13.59 -1.60 -15.63
C SER A 249 12.40 -1.78 -14.68
N TYR A 250 12.23 -2.95 -14.07
CA TYR A 250 11.15 -3.21 -13.11
C TYR A 250 11.49 -2.63 -11.72
N LEU A 251 11.08 -1.37 -11.53
CA LEU A 251 11.34 -0.53 -10.35
C LEU A 251 10.09 -0.23 -9.49
N PRO A 252 9.25 -1.21 -9.10
CA PRO A 252 7.99 -0.96 -8.39
C PRO A 252 8.16 -0.36 -6.99
N PHE A 253 9.34 -0.52 -6.38
CA PHE A 253 9.63 -0.10 -5.02
C PHE A 253 10.91 0.73 -4.89
N SER A 254 11.46 1.23 -6.01
CA SER A 254 12.78 1.89 -6.03
C SER A 254 13.87 1.01 -5.36
N ILE A 255 14.97 1.63 -4.90
CA ILE A 255 16.15 0.95 -4.36
C ILE A 255 16.08 0.75 -2.84
N SER A 256 15.32 1.56 -2.11
CA SER A 256 15.38 1.62 -0.63
C SER A 256 14.10 1.24 0.11
N CYS A 257 13.03 0.83 -0.59
CA CYS A 257 11.77 0.49 0.07
C CYS A 257 11.91 -0.77 0.96
N PRO A 258 11.58 -0.69 2.26
CA PRO A 258 11.63 -1.85 3.15
C PRO A 258 10.64 -2.97 2.79
N ALA A 259 9.51 -2.62 2.17
CA ALA A 259 8.44 -3.57 1.82
C ALA A 259 8.73 -4.41 0.57
N ARG A 260 9.81 -4.10 -0.18
CA ARG A 260 10.17 -4.75 -1.45
C ARG A 260 10.47 -6.24 -1.34
N PHE A 261 10.84 -6.71 -0.15
CA PHE A 261 11.20 -8.10 0.14
C PHE A 261 9.97 -8.98 0.36
N GLY A 262 9.00 -8.91 -0.57
CA GLY A 262 7.81 -9.75 -0.58
C GLY A 262 6.63 -9.28 0.28
N PHE A 263 6.86 -8.45 1.31
CA PHE A 263 5.78 -7.99 2.18
C PHE A 263 4.68 -7.22 1.42
N ALA A 264 5.06 -6.28 0.55
CA ALA A 264 4.10 -5.47 -0.21
C ALA A 264 3.12 -6.32 -1.04
N TYR A 265 3.65 -7.31 -1.78
CA TYR A 265 2.83 -8.23 -2.58
C TYR A 265 1.91 -9.07 -1.71
N LYS A 266 2.44 -9.63 -0.61
CA LYS A 266 1.68 -10.47 0.31
C LYS A 266 0.53 -9.71 0.98
N PHE A 267 0.81 -8.48 1.43
CA PHE A 267 -0.16 -7.62 2.10
C PHE A 267 -1.26 -7.15 1.14
N ALA A 268 -0.89 -6.58 -0.02
CA ALA A 268 -1.86 -6.19 -1.04
C ALA A 268 -2.67 -7.38 -1.56
N GLY A 269 -2.02 -8.51 -1.80
CA GLY A 269 -2.65 -9.75 -2.27
C GLY A 269 -3.68 -10.29 -1.29
N ALA A 270 -3.37 -10.32 0.01
CA ALA A 270 -4.33 -10.75 1.03
C ALA A 270 -5.59 -9.86 1.04
N ILE A 271 -5.42 -8.53 0.98
CA ILE A 271 -6.55 -7.59 0.94
C ILE A 271 -7.38 -7.80 -0.33
N VAL A 272 -6.74 -7.92 -1.49
CA VAL A 272 -7.42 -8.16 -2.77
C VAL A 272 -8.19 -9.48 -2.73
N ALA A 273 -7.56 -10.57 -2.31
CA ALA A 273 -8.16 -11.90 -2.25
C ALA A 273 -9.38 -11.92 -1.31
N GLU A 274 -9.27 -11.34 -0.11
CA GLU A 274 -10.39 -11.29 0.83
C GLU A 274 -11.54 -10.40 0.35
N ILE A 275 -11.26 -9.32 -0.37
CA ILE A 275 -12.32 -8.52 -1.03
C ILE A 275 -13.03 -9.36 -2.10
N LEU A 276 -12.29 -10.12 -2.92
CA LEU A 276 -12.87 -11.00 -3.94
C LEU A 276 -13.71 -12.14 -3.32
N ASN A 277 -13.25 -12.74 -2.21
CA ASN A 277 -14.00 -13.80 -1.52
C ASN A 277 -15.34 -13.30 -0.97
N PHE A 278 -15.40 -12.03 -0.55
CA PHE A 278 -16.65 -11.43 -0.09
C PHE A 278 -17.65 -11.26 -1.25
N GLY A 279 -17.18 -11.05 -2.48
CA GLY A 279 -18.06 -10.87 -3.64
C GLY A 279 -17.31 -10.94 -4.97
N PRO A 280 -17.18 -12.11 -5.62
CA PRO A 280 -16.39 -12.24 -6.84
C PRO A 280 -17.01 -11.49 -8.04
N ASN A 281 -18.31 -11.18 -7.98
CA ASN A 281 -19.07 -10.57 -9.05
C ASN A 281 -19.21 -9.04 -8.90
N PHE A 282 -18.13 -8.33 -8.57
CA PHE A 282 -18.16 -6.87 -8.57
C PHE A 282 -18.36 -6.36 -10.00
N SER A 283 -19.32 -5.44 -10.16
CA SER A 283 -19.52 -4.70 -11.41
C SER A 283 -19.47 -3.21 -11.12
N ILE A 284 -18.99 -2.44 -12.10
CA ILE A 284 -19.06 -0.98 -12.02
C ILE A 284 -20.52 -0.59 -12.24
N ALA A 285 -21.12 0.05 -11.23
CA ALA A 285 -22.48 0.56 -11.36
C ALA A 285 -22.53 1.56 -12.52
N LYS A 286 -23.49 1.37 -13.44
CA LYS A 286 -23.83 2.41 -14.42
C LYS A 286 -24.50 3.56 -13.66
N GLU A 287 -24.01 4.77 -13.85
CA GLU A 287 -24.64 6.01 -13.36
C GLU A 287 -26.00 6.21 -14.01
#